data_AF-A0A8J6QTC8-F1
#
_entry.id   AF-A0A8J6QTC8-F1
#
_cell.length_a   1.000
_cell.length_b   1.000
_cell.length_c   1.000
_cell.angle_alpha   90.00
_cell.angle_beta   90.00
_cell.angle_gamma   90.00
#
_symmetry.space_group_name_H-M   'P 1'
#
loop_
_entity.id
_entity.type
_entity.pdbx_description
1 polymer ?
#
loop_
_entity_poly.entity_id
_entity_poly.type
_entity_poly.pdbx_seq_one_letter_code
_entity_poly.pdbx_strand_id
1 'polypeptide(L)'
;MAYWNALHHEIESGGVEALVHDLLNLDLSAFNIRDKPVTAELMEQKLLSLGAFEGWWYQCLQEGRIGCNGWPEFVATNGIIEGVIESADRKLFRKPNAHTIARDLLRLCPGAERTQKQAQHERTRGYRLPSLEQARAEFELYFGGAVQWEDDGK
;
A
#
# COMPACT_ATOMS: atom_id res chain seq x y z
N MET A 1 10.71 41.29 23.16
CA MET A 1 12.14 41.11 22.86
C MET A 1 12.91 40.29 23.91
N ALA A 2 12.40 40.11 25.15
CA ALA A 2 13.12 39.38 26.20
C ALA A 2 13.55 37.94 25.82
N TYR A 3 12.70 37.19 25.10
CA TYR A 3 13.04 35.86 24.57
C TYR A 3 14.29 35.89 23.67
N TRP A 4 14.33 36.82 22.71
CA TRP A 4 15.44 36.92 21.76
C TRP A 4 16.74 37.38 22.42
N ASN A 5 16.65 38.24 23.43
CA ASN A 5 17.83 38.68 24.18
C ASN A 5 18.41 37.54 25.01
N ALA A 6 17.57 36.72 25.66
CA ALA A 6 18.02 35.54 26.40
C ALA A 6 18.65 34.50 25.45
N LEU A 7 18.05 34.28 24.28
CA LEU A 7 18.59 33.38 23.26
C LEU A 7 19.97 33.84 22.76
N HIS A 8 20.13 35.13 22.43
CA HIS A 8 21.42 35.67 21.99
C HIS A 8 22.49 35.58 23.07
N HIS A 9 22.11 35.88 24.32
CA HIS A 9 23.03 35.78 25.44
C HIS A 9 23.56 34.35 25.62
N GLU A 10 22.68 33.34 25.52
CA GLU A 10 23.06 31.93 25.62
C GLU A 10 23.99 31.51 24.47
N ILE A 11 23.68 31.93 23.23
CA ILE A 11 24.51 31.68 22.05
C ILE A 11 25.93 32.26 22.23
N GLU A 12 26.05 33.48 22.77
CA GLU A 12 27.34 34.15 23.00
C GLU A 12 28.08 33.64 24.25
N SER A 13 27.38 32.97 25.18
CA SER A 13 27.91 32.58 26.50
C SER A 13 28.21 31.09 26.62
N GLY A 14 28.44 30.39 25.51
CA GLY A 14 28.84 28.98 25.53
C GLY A 14 27.74 27.98 25.18
N GLY A 15 26.53 28.43 24.85
CA GLY A 15 25.41 27.55 24.51
C GLY A 15 25.63 26.78 23.21
N VAL A 16 26.40 27.35 22.26
CA VAL A 16 26.77 26.65 21.02
C VAL A 16 27.74 25.52 21.32
N GLU A 17 28.75 25.78 22.15
CA GLU A 17 29.76 24.82 22.57
C GLU A 17 29.12 23.68 23.39
N ALA A 18 28.18 24.00 24.28
CA ALA A 18 27.39 23.02 25.02
C ALA A 18 26.56 22.14 24.08
N LEU A 19 25.87 22.73 23.11
CA LEU A 19 25.12 21.98 22.09
C LEU A 19 26.02 21.08 21.25
N VAL A 20 27.18 21.57 20.82
CA VAL A 20 28.16 20.77 20.05
C VAL A 20 28.69 19.61 20.89
N HIS A 21 29.00 19.85 22.16
CA HIS A 21 29.41 18.80 23.09
C HIS A 21 28.34 17.71 23.22
N ASP A 22 27.06 18.09 23.34
CA ASP A 22 25.96 17.13 23.44
C ASP A 22 25.76 16.36 22.12
N LEU A 23 25.86 17.02 20.97
CA LEU A 23 25.76 16.38 19.65
C LEU A 23 26.91 15.40 19.39
N LEU A 24 28.13 15.71 19.83
CA LEU A 24 29.30 14.83 19.69
C LEU A 24 29.21 13.60 20.59
N ASN A 25 28.56 13.72 21.74
CA ASN A 25 28.35 12.63 22.70
C ASN A 25 27.02 11.90 22.49
N LEU A 26 26.22 12.29 21.49
CA LEU A 26 24.95 11.67 21.20
C LEU A 26 25.18 10.23 20.69
N ASP A 27 24.74 9.25 21.47
CA ASP A 27 24.82 7.85 21.07
C ASP A 27 23.77 7.54 20.00
N LEU A 28 24.25 7.32 18.77
CA LEU A 28 23.44 6.96 17.62
C LEU A 28 23.51 5.46 17.30
N SER A 29 24.10 4.63 18.16
CA SER A 29 24.31 3.19 17.91
C SER A 29 23.00 2.43 17.64
N ALA A 30 21.91 2.84 18.27
CA ALA A 30 20.57 2.29 18.07
C ALA A 30 19.69 3.12 17.10
N PHE A 31 20.19 4.27 16.61
CA PHE A 31 19.42 5.15 15.73
C PHE A 31 19.48 4.65 14.28
N ASN A 32 18.39 4.03 13.84
CA ASN A 32 18.25 3.58 12.46
C ASN A 32 17.58 4.66 11.61
N ILE A 33 18.37 5.40 10.82
CA ILE A 33 17.89 6.43 9.88
C ILE A 33 16.84 5.88 8.88
N ARG A 34 16.84 4.58 8.63
CA ARG A 34 15.91 3.93 7.69
C ARG A 34 14.59 3.50 8.32
N ASP A 35 14.47 3.52 9.64
CA ASP A 35 13.21 3.24 10.33
C ASP A 35 12.34 4.49 10.33
N LYS A 36 11.74 4.76 9.16
CA LYS A 36 10.75 5.83 9.01
C LYS A 36 9.51 5.48 9.85
N PRO A 37 9.02 6.38 10.71
CA PRO A 37 7.79 6.13 11.45
C PRO A 37 6.63 5.95 10.47
N VAL A 38 5.89 4.85 10.64
CA VAL A 38 4.67 4.57 9.88
C VAL A 38 3.57 5.46 10.46
N THR A 39 3.24 6.54 9.76
CA THR A 39 2.16 7.47 10.12
C THR A 39 0.96 7.30 9.20
N ALA A 40 -0.24 7.65 9.67
CA ALA A 40 -1.45 7.64 8.85
C ALA A 40 -1.31 8.53 7.60
N GLU A 41 -0.64 9.67 7.73
CA GLU A 41 -0.37 10.57 6.59
C GLU A 41 0.56 9.94 5.55
N LEU A 42 1.55 9.15 5.98
CA LEU A 42 2.40 8.38 5.06
C LEU A 42 1.60 7.29 4.31
N MET A 43 0.60 6.71 4.97
CA MET A 43 -0.32 5.73 4.39
C MET A 43 -1.19 6.38 3.30
N GLU A 44 -1.79 7.53 3.59
CA GLU A 44 -2.58 8.30 2.62
C GLU A 44 -1.75 8.72 1.40
N GLN A 45 -0.53 9.21 1.61
CA GLN A 45 0.39 9.56 0.51
C GLN A 45 0.69 8.35 -0.38
N LYS A 46 0.90 7.17 0.20
CA LYS A 46 1.12 5.94 -0.56
C LYS A 46 -0.12 5.53 -1.35
N LEU A 47 -1.32 5.59 -0.75
CA LEU A 47 -2.59 5.30 -1.43
C LEU A 47 -2.81 6.22 -2.64
N LEU A 48 -2.50 7.51 -2.52
CA LEU A 48 -2.57 8.47 -3.63
C LEU A 48 -1.59 8.15 -4.77
N SER A 49 -0.47 7.50 -4.45
CA SER A 49 0.58 7.14 -5.40
C SER A 49 0.38 5.78 -6.09
N LEU A 50 -0.71 5.06 -5.77
CA LEU A 50 -0.97 3.74 -6.36
C LEU A 50 -1.12 3.81 -7.89
N GLY A 51 -0.54 2.80 -8.54
CA GLY A 51 -0.75 2.55 -9.96
C GLY A 51 -2.17 2.09 -10.25
N ALA A 52 -2.49 1.94 -11.55
CA ALA A 52 -3.83 1.57 -11.99
C ALA A 52 -4.29 0.22 -11.43
N PHE A 53 -3.40 -0.78 -11.40
CA PHE A 53 -3.72 -2.12 -10.88
C PHE A 53 -3.84 -2.13 -9.36
N GLU A 54 -2.89 -1.49 -8.66
CA GLU A 54 -2.87 -1.44 -7.20
C GLU A 54 -4.08 -0.67 -6.66
N GLY A 55 -4.46 0.44 -7.32
CA GLY A 55 -5.65 1.21 -6.96
C GLY A 55 -6.94 0.43 -7.18
N TRP A 56 -7.06 -0.27 -8.32
CA TRP A 56 -8.20 -1.17 -8.58
C TRP A 56 -8.30 -2.28 -7.52
N TRP A 57 -7.19 -2.94 -7.22
CA TRP A 57 -7.15 -4.02 -6.23
C TRP A 57 -7.52 -3.52 -4.84
N TYR A 58 -6.98 -2.36 -4.43
CA TYR A 58 -7.35 -1.71 -3.18
C TYR A 58 -8.85 -1.43 -3.10
N GLN A 59 -9.45 -0.89 -4.17
CA GLN A 59 -10.89 -0.65 -4.21
C GLN A 59 -11.70 -1.95 -4.05
N CYS A 60 -11.29 -3.04 -4.73
CA CYS A 60 -11.94 -4.35 -4.57
C CYS A 60 -11.85 -4.88 -3.12
N LEU A 61 -10.71 -4.69 -2.44
CA LEU A 61 -10.53 -5.07 -1.04
C LEU A 61 -11.35 -4.19 -0.09
N GLN A 62 -11.46 -2.90 -0.39
CA GLN A 62 -12.28 -1.95 0.37
C GLN A 62 -13.76 -2.35 0.29
N GLU A 63 -14.27 -2.56 -0.92
CA GLU A 63 -15.67 -2.92 -1.17
C GLU A 63 -15.99 -4.39 -0.88
N GLY A 64 -14.98 -5.23 -0.60
CA GLY A 64 -15.16 -6.66 -0.35
C GLY A 64 -15.68 -7.45 -1.55
N ARG A 65 -15.44 -6.96 -2.78
CA ARG A 65 -16.03 -7.52 -4.01
C ARG A 65 -15.17 -7.30 -5.24
N ILE A 66 -15.37 -8.15 -6.24
CA ILE A 66 -14.78 -7.99 -7.57
C ILE A 66 -15.89 -7.99 -8.61
N GLY A 67 -16.07 -6.86 -9.29
CA GLY A 67 -17.20 -6.64 -10.19
C GLY A 67 -18.51 -6.44 -9.42
N CYS A 68 -19.59 -7.05 -9.90
CA CYS A 68 -20.93 -6.88 -9.33
C CYS A 68 -21.29 -7.87 -8.21
N ASN A 69 -20.52 -8.95 -8.05
CA ASN A 69 -20.76 -9.98 -7.04
C ASN A 69 -19.76 -9.84 -5.89
N GLY A 70 -20.09 -10.35 -4.69
CA GLY A 70 -19.19 -10.35 -3.54
C GLY A 70 -17.84 -11.05 -3.79
N TRP A 71 -16.97 -11.07 -2.78
CA TRP A 71 -15.61 -11.61 -2.91
C TRP A 71 -15.56 -13.02 -3.52
N PRO A 72 -15.01 -13.19 -4.73
CA PRO A 72 -15.10 -14.46 -5.44
C PRO A 72 -13.95 -15.40 -5.04
N GLU A 73 -14.23 -16.71 -4.96
CA GLU A 73 -13.18 -17.74 -4.83
C GLU A 73 -12.27 -17.79 -6.08
N PHE A 74 -12.79 -17.42 -7.26
CA PHE A 74 -12.06 -17.46 -8.52
C PHE A 74 -12.35 -16.22 -9.37
N VAL A 75 -11.29 -15.62 -9.90
CA VAL A 75 -11.37 -14.49 -10.84
C VAL A 75 -10.62 -14.83 -12.14
N ALA A 76 -11.25 -14.61 -13.29
CA ALA A 76 -10.64 -14.81 -14.59
C ALA A 76 -9.63 -13.70 -14.92
N THR A 77 -8.55 -14.03 -15.64
CA THR A 77 -7.52 -13.04 -16.00
C THR A 77 -8.10 -11.89 -16.84
N ASN A 78 -9.06 -12.19 -17.73
CA ASN A 78 -9.72 -11.17 -18.54
C ASN A 78 -10.59 -10.24 -17.68
N GLY A 79 -11.32 -10.78 -16.70
CA GLY A 79 -12.14 -9.97 -15.78
C GLY A 79 -11.30 -9.02 -14.93
N ILE A 80 -10.09 -9.42 -14.53
CA ILE A 80 -9.13 -8.51 -13.90
C ILE A 80 -8.73 -7.38 -14.85
N ILE A 81 -8.34 -7.72 -16.09
CA ILE A 81 -7.91 -6.73 -17.08
C ILE A 81 -9.03 -5.73 -17.36
N GLU A 82 -10.27 -6.21 -17.52
CA GLU A 82 -11.45 -5.39 -17.73
C GLU A 82 -11.71 -4.47 -16.52
N GLY A 83 -11.73 -5.02 -15.31
CA GLY A 83 -11.95 -4.23 -14.09
C GLY A 83 -10.90 -3.13 -13.91
N VAL A 84 -9.63 -3.44 -14.18
CA VAL A 84 -8.54 -2.45 -14.12
C VAL A 84 -8.70 -1.37 -15.19
N ILE A 85 -9.12 -1.72 -16.41
CA ILE A 85 -9.36 -0.76 -17.48
C ILE A 85 -10.56 0.13 -17.15
N GLU A 86 -11.60 -0.43 -16.54
CA GLU A 86 -12.81 0.30 -16.14
C GLU A 86 -12.54 1.28 -15.00
N SER A 87 -11.79 0.87 -13.98
CA SER A 87 -11.43 1.74 -12.87
C SER A 87 -10.32 2.73 -13.22
N ALA A 88 -9.46 2.40 -14.19
CA ALA A 88 -8.41 3.28 -14.64
C ALA A 88 -8.98 4.33 -15.60
N ASP A 89 -9.19 5.54 -15.08
CA ASP A 89 -9.39 6.74 -15.90
C ASP A 89 -8.09 7.08 -16.68
N ARG A 90 -7.75 8.36 -16.87
CA ARG A 90 -6.52 8.84 -17.55
C ARG A 90 -5.18 8.31 -17.00
N LYS A 91 -5.18 7.53 -15.92
CA LYS A 91 -3.97 6.90 -15.34
C LYS A 91 -3.48 5.68 -16.12
N LEU A 92 -4.25 5.15 -17.08
CA LEU A 92 -3.81 3.99 -17.87
C LEU A 92 -2.85 4.38 -19.00
N PHE A 93 -1.54 4.41 -18.72
CA PHE A 93 -0.51 4.64 -19.75
C PHE A 93 -0.38 3.49 -20.76
N ARG A 94 -0.70 2.26 -20.35
CA ARG A 94 -0.62 1.06 -21.20
C ARG A 94 -1.65 0.03 -20.74
N LYS A 95 -2.27 -0.66 -21.70
CA LYS A 95 -3.16 -1.79 -21.40
C LYS A 95 -2.39 -2.88 -20.63
N PRO A 96 -2.88 -3.31 -19.46
CA PRO A 96 -2.27 -4.41 -18.73
C PRO A 96 -2.38 -5.69 -19.56
N ASN A 97 -1.37 -6.54 -19.44
CA ASN A 97 -1.40 -7.86 -20.07
C ASN A 97 -1.38 -8.96 -19.00
N ALA A 98 -1.67 -10.20 -19.39
CA ALA A 98 -1.76 -11.32 -18.46
C ALA A 98 -0.48 -11.54 -17.62
N HIS A 99 0.70 -11.23 -18.16
CA HIS A 99 1.96 -11.36 -17.45
C HIS A 99 2.14 -10.27 -16.39
N THR A 100 1.83 -9.01 -16.71
CA THR A 100 1.91 -7.91 -15.74
C THR A 100 0.91 -8.11 -14.61
N ILE A 101 -0.34 -8.46 -14.95
CA ILE A 101 -1.38 -8.77 -13.96
C ILE A 101 -0.92 -9.86 -13.01
N ALA A 102 -0.31 -10.93 -13.53
CA ALA A 102 0.16 -12.01 -12.67
C ALA A 102 1.25 -11.60 -11.69
N ARG A 103 2.23 -10.84 -12.21
CA ARG A 103 3.35 -10.35 -11.40
C ARG A 103 2.83 -9.43 -10.30
N ASP A 104 1.92 -8.52 -10.67
CA ASP A 104 1.44 -7.49 -9.76
C ASP A 104 0.44 -8.07 -8.75
N LEU A 105 -0.44 -9.00 -9.17
CA LEU A 105 -1.33 -9.73 -8.28
C LEU A 105 -0.54 -10.53 -7.23
N LEU A 106 0.47 -11.31 -7.64
CA LEU A 106 1.28 -12.10 -6.70
C LEU A 106 2.14 -11.24 -5.75
N ARG A 107 2.36 -9.96 -6.10
CA ARG A 107 3.02 -8.99 -5.20
C ARG A 107 2.07 -8.46 -4.13
N LEU A 108 0.82 -8.19 -4.50
CA LEU A 108 -0.20 -7.66 -3.59
C LEU A 108 -0.90 -8.76 -2.77
N CYS A 109 -1.02 -9.95 -3.33
CA CYS A 109 -1.71 -11.11 -2.77
C CYS A 109 -0.93 -12.39 -3.12
N PRO A 110 0.12 -12.73 -2.35
CA PRO A 110 0.89 -13.95 -2.54
C PRO A 110 0.08 -15.24 -2.36
N GLY A 111 -1.05 -15.20 -1.64
CA GLY A 111 -1.96 -16.33 -1.46
C GLY A 111 -2.81 -16.66 -2.70
N ALA A 112 -2.77 -15.83 -3.74
CA ALA A 112 -3.50 -16.09 -4.98
C ALA A 112 -2.84 -17.22 -5.79
N GLU A 113 -3.58 -18.28 -6.08
CA GLU A 113 -3.09 -19.43 -6.85
C GLU A 113 -3.52 -19.34 -8.31
N ARG A 114 -2.57 -19.47 -9.25
CA ARG A 114 -2.91 -19.63 -10.67
C ARG A 114 -3.64 -20.94 -10.90
N THR A 115 -4.85 -20.86 -11.45
CA THR A 115 -5.66 -22.04 -11.75
C THR A 115 -6.44 -21.88 -13.05
N GLN A 116 -7.11 -22.95 -13.46
CA GLN A 116 -8.01 -22.96 -14.61
C GLN A 116 -9.34 -23.53 -14.16
N LYS A 117 -10.43 -22.83 -14.48
CA LYS A 117 -11.77 -23.30 -14.21
C LYS A 117 -12.44 -23.65 -15.53
N GLN A 118 -13.09 -24.82 -15.56
CA GLN A 118 -13.93 -25.22 -16.67
C GLN A 118 -15.38 -24.90 -16.29
N ALA A 119 -16.00 -23.97 -17.02
CA ALA A 119 -17.39 -23.61 -16.84
C ALA A 119 -18.11 -23.79 -18.16
N GLN A 120 -19.16 -24.61 -18.17
CA GLN A 120 -20.17 -24.69 -19.24
C GLN A 120 -19.61 -24.71 -20.68
N HIS A 121 -18.54 -25.48 -20.92
CA HIS A 121 -17.81 -25.69 -22.19
C HIS A 121 -16.67 -24.73 -22.52
N GLU A 122 -16.38 -23.73 -21.67
CA GLU A 122 -15.24 -22.84 -21.83
C GLU A 122 -14.20 -23.03 -20.71
N ARG A 123 -12.92 -23.06 -21.08
CA ARG A 123 -11.80 -23.14 -20.14
C ARG A 123 -11.20 -21.75 -19.96
N THR A 124 -11.42 -21.15 -18.80
CA THR A 124 -10.88 -19.83 -18.48
C THR A 124 -9.71 -19.95 -17.50
N ARG A 125 -8.62 -19.24 -17.82
CA ARG A 125 -7.43 -19.13 -16.97
C ARG A 125 -7.60 -17.97 -16.01
N GLY A 126 -7.26 -18.17 -14.74
CA GLY A 126 -7.43 -17.15 -13.73
C GLY A 126 -6.70 -17.49 -12.44
N TYR A 127 -7.21 -16.93 -11.35
CA TYR A 127 -6.63 -17.05 -10.02
C TYR A 127 -7.70 -17.48 -9.04
N ARG A 128 -7.36 -18.47 -8.20
CA ARG A 128 -8.11 -18.73 -6.98
C ARG A 128 -7.64 -17.72 -5.94
N LEU A 129 -8.57 -16.97 -5.38
CA LEU A 129 -8.28 -15.96 -4.36
C LEU A 129 -8.41 -16.57 -2.96
N PRO A 130 -7.60 -16.13 -2.00
CA PRO A 130 -7.82 -16.45 -0.59
C PRO A 130 -9.07 -15.72 -0.07
N SER A 131 -9.40 -15.93 1.21
CA SER A 131 -10.47 -15.18 1.87
C SER A 131 -10.21 -13.67 1.82
N LEU A 132 -11.28 -12.87 1.88
CA LEU A 132 -11.16 -11.40 1.87
C LEU A 132 -10.25 -10.91 3.00
N GLU A 133 -10.39 -11.48 4.19
CA GLU A 133 -9.56 -11.16 5.36
C GLU A 133 -8.08 -11.43 5.11
N GLN A 134 -7.75 -12.58 4.52
CA GLN A 134 -6.37 -12.91 4.17
C GLN A 134 -5.83 -11.99 3.07
N ALA A 135 -6.64 -11.68 2.05
CA ALA A 135 -6.23 -10.78 0.98
C ALA A 135 -5.96 -9.34 1.49
N ARG A 136 -6.77 -8.86 2.45
CA ARG A 136 -6.54 -7.59 3.15
C ARG A 136 -5.24 -7.61 3.96
N ALA A 137 -5.00 -8.67 4.73
CA ALA A 137 -3.77 -8.82 5.52
C ALA A 137 -2.51 -8.88 4.62
N GLU A 138 -2.57 -9.61 3.51
CA GLU A 138 -1.48 -9.67 2.52
C GLU A 138 -1.21 -8.30 1.89
N PHE A 139 -2.26 -7.53 1.62
CA PHE A 139 -2.12 -6.17 1.11
C PHE A 139 -1.47 -5.23 2.13
N GLU A 140 -1.84 -5.30 3.41
CA GLU A 140 -1.22 -4.50 4.48
C GLU A 140 0.28 -4.79 4.63
N LEU A 141 0.67 -6.07 4.51
CA LEU A 141 2.06 -6.49 4.51
C LEU A 141 2.83 -5.89 3.33
N TYR A 142 2.23 -5.88 2.13
CA TYR A 142 2.81 -5.21 0.97
C TYR A 142 2.93 -3.70 1.19
N PHE A 143 1.90 -3.09 1.77
CA PHE A 143 1.86 -1.63 1.99
C PHE A 143 2.79 -1.16 3.11
N GLY A 144 3.15 -2.06 4.03
CA GLY A 144 4.02 -1.82 5.18
C GLY A 144 3.31 -1.08 6.31
N GLY A 145 2.02 -1.35 6.53
CA GLY A 145 1.24 -0.78 7.61
C GLY A 145 -0.23 -1.16 7.55
N ALA A 146 -0.94 -0.95 8.67
CA ALA A 146 -2.36 -1.21 8.78
C ALA A 146 -3.18 -0.26 7.90
N VAL A 147 -4.19 -0.80 7.23
CA VAL A 147 -5.09 -0.05 6.36
C VAL A 147 -6.47 -0.02 7.01
N GLN A 148 -7.15 1.12 6.95
CA GLN A 148 -8.52 1.22 7.45
C GLN A 148 -9.48 0.68 6.41
N TRP A 149 -9.92 -0.55 6.62
CA TRP A 149 -10.97 -1.16 5.83
C TRP A 149 -12.33 -0.64 6.30
N GLU A 150 -13.20 -0.29 5.37
CA GLU A 150 -14.62 -0.10 5.68
C GLU A 150 -15.19 -1.47 6.06
N ASP A 151 -15.48 -1.65 7.35
CA ASP A 151 -16.24 -2.82 7.82
C ASP A 151 -17.61 -2.81 7.12
N ASP A 152 -18.05 -3.99 6.66
CA ASP A 152 -19.43 -4.26 6.22
C ASP A 152 -20.37 -4.15 7.44
N GLY A 153 -20.51 -2.93 7.93
CA GLY A 153 -21.44 -2.52 8.97
C GLY A 153 -22.70 -1.97 8.36
N LYS A 154 -23.40 -2.76 7.52
CA LYS A 154 -24.86 -2.76 7.33
C LYS A 154 -25.37 -3.79 6.34
#